data_AF-A0A0G4PIZ5-F1
#
_entry.id   AF-A0A0G4PIZ5-F1
#
_cell.length_a   1.000
_cell.length_b   1.000
_cell.length_c   1.000
_cell.angle_alpha   90.00
_cell.angle_beta   90.00
_cell.angle_gamma   90.00
#
_symmetry.space_group_name_H-M   'P 1'
#
loop_
_entity.id
_entity.type
_entity.pdbx_description
1 polymer ?
#
loop_
_entity_poly.entity_id
_entity_poly.type
_entity_poly.pdbx_seq_one_letter_code
_entity_poly.pdbx_strand_id
1 'polypeptide(L)'
;MILPIEAGKPSYRDAELLPNGLLSGYAALNMSPITRAPEVTAPIGDIAYDSIVTEREERLPVAVSVIGPPGTDLILVDLVEKGMKGAGLTCEVKTGSSMY
;
A
#
# COMPACT_ATOMS: atom_id res chain seq x y z
N MET A 1 -13.86 3.64 2.27
CA MET A 1 -13.72 2.42 1.45
C MET A 1 -12.29 1.92 1.60
N ILE A 2 -12.09 0.61 1.75
CA ILE A 2 -10.77 0.00 1.86
C ILE A 2 -10.42 -0.59 0.49
N LEU A 3 -9.23 -0.27 -0.04
CA LEU A 3 -8.79 -0.70 -1.36
C LEU A 3 -7.43 -1.42 -1.27
N PRO A 4 -7.28 -2.58 -1.93
CA PRO A 4 -5.98 -3.18 -2.14
C PRO A 4 -5.18 -2.35 -3.13
N ILE A 5 -3.92 -2.03 -2.81
CA ILE A 5 -3.07 -1.23 -3.69
C ILE A 5 -2.28 -2.10 -4.67
N GLU A 6 -1.74 -3.22 -4.21
CA GLU A 6 -0.88 -4.08 -5.02
C GLU A 6 -1.11 -5.57 -4.72
N ALA A 7 -0.66 -6.42 -5.65
CA ALA A 7 -0.76 -7.87 -5.54
C ALA A 7 0.26 -8.52 -4.58
N GLY A 8 1.08 -7.70 -3.89
CA GLY A 8 2.13 -8.20 -3.00
C GLY A 8 3.21 -8.98 -3.76
N LYS A 9 3.64 -8.48 -4.90
CA LYS A 9 4.72 -9.09 -5.70
C LYS A 9 5.81 -8.05 -5.98
N PRO A 10 7.09 -8.46 -6.01
CA PRO A 10 8.16 -7.55 -6.37
C PRO A 10 7.98 -7.08 -7.83
N SER A 11 8.13 -5.78 -8.06
CA SER A 11 8.18 -5.20 -9.40
C SER A 11 9.62 -4.90 -9.75
N TYR A 12 10.20 -5.70 -10.65
CA TYR A 12 11.57 -5.56 -11.08
C TYR A 12 11.67 -4.67 -12.33
N ARG A 13 12.73 -3.85 -12.39
CA ARG A 13 12.91 -2.87 -13.47
C ARG A 13 13.26 -3.52 -14.82
N ASP A 14 13.92 -4.66 -14.77
CA ASP A 14 14.33 -5.48 -15.89
C ASP A 14 13.28 -6.53 -16.30
N ALA A 15 12.15 -6.57 -15.60
CA ALA A 15 11.03 -7.40 -16.02
C ALA A 15 10.56 -6.99 -17.43
N GLU A 16 10.20 -7.98 -18.23
CA GLU A 16 9.63 -7.73 -19.55
C GLU A 16 8.39 -6.86 -19.42
N LEU A 17 8.39 -5.72 -20.13
CA LEU A 17 7.25 -4.82 -20.12
C LEU A 17 6.05 -5.56 -20.70
N LEU A 18 4.94 -5.51 -19.98
CA LEU A 18 3.66 -5.96 -20.52
C LEU A 18 3.42 -5.24 -21.86
N PRO A 19 2.92 -5.95 -22.89
CA PRO A 19 2.57 -5.32 -24.15
C PRO A 19 1.66 -4.13 -23.86
N ASN A 20 1.89 -3.00 -24.55
CA ASN A 20 1.21 -1.71 -24.35
C ASN A 20 -0.32 -1.88 -24.31
N GLY A 21 -0.84 -2.22 -23.13
CA GLY A 21 -2.24 -2.48 -22.86
C GLY A 21 -2.87 -1.24 -22.27
N LEU A 22 -4.16 -1.07 -22.51
CA LEU A 22 -4.92 -0.06 -21.78
C LEU A 22 -4.83 -0.39 -20.29
N LEU A 23 -4.29 0.53 -19.50
CA LEU A 23 -4.39 0.46 -18.05
C LEU A 23 -5.88 0.44 -17.69
N SER A 24 -6.26 -0.40 -16.74
CA SER A 24 -7.64 -0.39 -16.23
C SER A 24 -7.95 1.01 -15.72
N GLY A 25 -9.00 1.64 -16.28
CA GLY A 25 -9.53 2.89 -15.74
C GLY A 25 -10.04 2.72 -14.30
N TYR A 26 -10.32 1.47 -13.90
CA TYR A 26 -10.72 1.08 -12.56
C TYR A 26 -9.53 0.43 -11.82
N ALA A 27 -8.51 1.24 -11.53
CA ALA A 27 -7.42 0.86 -10.63
C ALA A 27 -7.63 1.57 -9.29
N ALA A 28 -7.39 0.87 -8.17
CA ALA A 28 -7.57 1.41 -6.82
C ALA A 28 -6.83 2.74 -6.63
N LEU A 29 -5.60 2.82 -7.13
CA LEU A 29 -4.74 4.01 -7.12
C LEU A 29 -5.31 5.23 -7.86
N ASN A 30 -6.26 5.02 -8.78
CA ASN A 30 -6.87 6.10 -9.54
C ASN A 30 -8.15 6.64 -8.88
N MET A 31 -8.68 5.95 -7.86
CA MET A 31 -10.00 6.27 -7.30
C MET A 31 -10.03 7.62 -6.59
N SER A 32 -9.02 7.95 -5.79
CA SER A 32 -8.94 9.23 -5.08
C SER A 32 -8.91 10.44 -6.03
N PRO A 33 -8.01 10.49 -7.06
CA PRO A 33 -8.02 11.57 -8.04
C PRO A 33 -9.34 11.71 -8.80
N ILE A 34 -9.96 10.59 -9.21
CA ILE A 34 -11.23 10.60 -9.95
C ILE A 34 -12.36 11.16 -9.09
N THR A 35 -12.41 10.75 -7.81
CA THR A 35 -13.52 11.10 -6.90
C THR A 35 -13.28 12.39 -6.11
N ARG A 36 -12.08 12.98 -6.21
CA ARG A 36 -11.64 14.14 -5.44
C ARG A 36 -11.78 13.91 -3.93
N ALA A 37 -11.49 12.68 -3.53
CA ALA A 37 -11.71 12.17 -2.18
C ALA A 37 -10.35 12.00 -1.46
N PRO A 38 -10.27 12.26 -0.14
CA PRO A 38 -9.05 12.01 0.62
C PRO A 38 -8.75 10.51 0.69
N GLU A 39 -7.47 10.18 0.65
CA GLU A 39 -6.95 8.81 0.71
C GLU A 39 -5.74 8.75 1.64
N VAL A 40 -5.69 7.74 2.49
CA VAL A 40 -4.55 7.44 3.36
C VAL A 40 -4.13 5.99 3.11
N THR A 41 -2.88 5.81 2.72
CA THR A 41 -2.26 4.49 2.57
C THR A 41 -1.47 4.15 3.83
N ALA A 42 -1.82 3.06 4.48
CA ALA A 42 -1.18 2.59 5.70
C ALA A 42 -0.46 1.25 5.47
N PRO A 43 0.80 1.11 5.92
CA PRO A 43 1.47 -0.18 5.97
C PRO A 43 0.79 -1.11 6.99
N ILE A 44 0.52 -2.37 6.64
CA ILE A 44 -0.16 -3.33 7.53
C ILE A 44 0.66 -4.58 7.85
N GLY A 45 1.76 -4.81 7.14
CA GLY A 45 2.62 -5.97 7.34
C GLY A 45 3.57 -6.16 6.19
N ASP A 46 4.35 -7.23 6.22
CA ASP A 46 5.26 -7.59 5.13
C ASP A 46 5.15 -9.08 4.81
N ILE A 47 5.53 -9.43 3.58
CA ILE A 47 5.55 -10.82 3.11
C ILE A 47 6.96 -11.21 2.68
N ALA A 48 7.31 -12.48 2.86
CA ALA A 48 8.57 -13.00 2.34
C ALA A 48 8.51 -13.11 0.81
N TYR A 49 9.62 -12.81 0.15
CA TYR A 49 9.84 -13.09 -1.27
C TYR A 49 11.30 -13.44 -1.52
N ASP A 50 11.55 -14.30 -2.51
CA ASP A 50 12.91 -14.57 -2.98
C ASP A 50 13.35 -13.47 -3.94
N SER A 51 14.39 -12.74 -3.54
CA SER A 51 14.95 -11.66 -4.34
C SER A 51 15.89 -12.21 -5.40
N ILE A 52 15.62 -11.87 -6.68
CA ILE A 52 16.51 -12.24 -7.80
C ILE A 52 17.82 -11.42 -7.80
N VAL A 53 17.86 -10.33 -7.04
CA VAL A 53 19.02 -9.41 -6.99
C VAL A 53 19.99 -9.82 -5.89
N THR A 54 19.46 -10.20 -4.72
CA THR A 54 20.27 -10.54 -3.54
C THR A 54 20.38 -12.04 -3.28
N GLU A 55 19.66 -12.86 -4.05
CA GLU A 55 19.65 -14.33 -3.96
C GLU A 55 19.31 -14.87 -2.56
N ARG A 56 18.43 -14.16 -1.84
CA ARG A 56 17.96 -14.53 -0.50
C ARG A 56 16.50 -14.14 -0.31
N GLU A 57 15.89 -14.71 0.71
CA GLU A 57 14.57 -14.29 1.18
C GLU A 57 14.65 -12.87 1.76
N GLU A 58 13.81 -11.98 1.25
CA GLU A 58 13.65 -10.60 1.72
C GLU A 58 12.18 -10.31 2.08
N ARG A 59 11.92 -9.15 2.69
CA ARG A 59 10.57 -8.75 3.13
C ARG A 59 10.03 -7.65 2.25
N LEU A 60 8.86 -7.88 1.64
CA LEU A 60 8.13 -6.91 0.83
C LEU A 60 7.01 -6.26 1.66
N PRO A 61 7.01 -4.92 1.83
CA PRO A 61 5.94 -4.22 2.51
C PRO A 61 4.59 -4.40 1.81
N VAL A 62 3.54 -4.65 2.60
CA VAL A 62 2.13 -4.68 2.19
C VAL A 62 1.41 -3.51 2.85
N ALA A 63 0.75 -2.71 2.02
CA ALA A 63 -0.02 -1.56 2.43
C ALA A 63 -1.44 -1.63 1.88
N VAL A 64 -2.35 -0.94 2.56
CA VAL A 64 -3.76 -0.84 2.20
C VAL A 64 -4.14 0.62 2.16
N SER A 65 -4.98 0.98 1.18
CA SER A 65 -5.52 2.33 1.08
C SER A 65 -6.89 2.43 1.70
N VAL A 66 -7.14 3.54 2.39
CA VAL A 66 -8.46 3.90 2.90
C VAL A 66 -8.87 5.23 2.29
N ILE A 67 -10.00 5.24 1.60
CA ILE A 67 -10.60 6.44 0.99
C ILE A 67 -11.81 6.88 1.81
N GLY A 68 -11.85 8.17 2.15
CA GLY A 68 -12.97 8.83 2.83
C GLY A 68 -13.72 9.80 1.90
N PRO A 69 -14.91 10.30 2.25
CA PRO A 69 -15.60 11.35 1.48
C PRO A 69 -14.82 12.67 1.44
N PRO A 70 -15.03 13.53 0.42
CA PRO A 70 -14.41 14.86 0.38
C PRO A 70 -14.65 15.67 1.68
N GLY A 71 -13.61 16.31 2.21
CA GLY A 71 -13.68 17.11 3.45
C GLY A 71 -13.55 16.30 4.75
N THR A 72 -13.15 15.02 4.67
CA THR A 72 -12.96 14.15 5.85
C THR A 72 -11.49 13.85 6.16
N ASP A 73 -10.56 14.60 5.59
CA ASP A 73 -9.11 14.35 5.62
C ASP A 73 -8.58 14.05 7.03
N LEU A 74 -8.87 14.92 8.00
CA LEU A 74 -8.41 14.73 9.39
C LEU A 74 -9.09 13.55 10.09
N ILE A 75 -10.38 13.32 9.82
CA ILE A 75 -11.14 12.19 10.39
C ILE A 75 -10.60 10.87 9.84
N LEU A 76 -10.23 10.85 8.55
CA LEU A 76 -9.67 9.69 7.89
C LEU A 76 -8.30 9.31 8.48
N VAL A 77 -7.43 10.30 8.71
CA VAL A 77 -6.12 10.08 9.34
C VAL A 77 -6.28 9.53 10.77
N ASP A 78 -7.14 10.14 11.59
CA ASP A 78 -7.42 9.69 12.95
C ASP A 78 -8.03 8.28 12.98
N LEU A 79 -8.92 7.96 12.05
CA LEU A 79 -9.49 6.61 11.90
C LEU A 79 -8.41 5.57 11.59
N VAL A 80 -7.51 5.87 10.66
CA VAL A 80 -6.42 4.96 10.27
C VAL A 80 -5.47 4.75 11.45
N GLU A 81 -5.06 5.82 12.13
CA GLU A 81 -4.18 5.73 13.30
C GLU A 81 -4.80 4.87 14.42
N LYS A 82 -6.08 5.11 14.74
CA LYS A 82 -6.81 4.31 15.73
C LYS A 82 -6.93 2.85 15.31
N GLY A 83 -7.19 2.60 14.03
CA GLY A 83 -7.24 1.25 13.47
C GLY A 83 -5.91 0.51 13.61
N MET A 84 -4.80 1.16 13.28
CA MET A 84 -3.45 0.60 13.44
C MET A 84 -3.13 0.28 14.89
N LYS A 85 -3.37 1.24 15.81
CA LYS A 85 -3.16 1.03 17.25
C LYS A 85 -4.04 -0.09 17.80
N GLY A 86 -5.31 -0.14 17.39
CA GLY A 86 -6.25 -1.20 17.78
C GLY A 86 -5.84 -2.59 17.29
N ALA A 87 -5.13 -2.66 16.15
CA ALA A 87 -4.55 -3.90 15.63
C ALA A 87 -3.16 -4.23 16.23
N GLY A 88 -2.63 -3.40 17.15
CA GLY A 88 -1.30 -3.57 17.73
C GLY A 88 -0.15 -3.23 16.79
N LEU A 89 -0.42 -2.52 15.69
CA LEU A 89 0.60 -2.07 14.74
C LEU A 89 1.21 -0.75 15.22
N THR A 90 2.54 -0.62 15.08
CA THR A 90 3.23 0.63 15.43
C THR A 90 2.91 1.72 14.41
N CYS A 91 2.68 2.95 14.90
CA CYS A 91 2.56 4.16 14.08
C CYS A 91 3.88 4.96 14.07
N GLU A 92 4.97 4.37 14.55
CA GLU A 92 6.30 4.97 14.57
C GLU A 92 7.17 4.39 13.46
N VAL A 93 8.03 5.24 12.89
CA VAL A 93 9.01 4.80 11.90
C VAL A 93 10.13 4.04 12.61
N LYS A 94 10.37 2.80 12.18
CA LYS A 94 11.52 1.98 12.60
C LYS A 94 12.51 1.82 11.45
N THR A 95 13.73 1.40 11.79
CA THR A 95 14.77 1.02 10.82
C THR A 95 14.94 -0.50 10.78
N GLY A 96 15.26 -1.06 9.62
CA GLY A 96 15.57 -2.49 9.49
C GLY A 96 15.12 -3.05 8.15
N SER A 97 15.11 -4.38 8.04
CA SER A 97 14.67 -5.13 6.87
C SER A 97 13.23 -5.64 6.96
N SER A 98 12.48 -5.23 7.99
CA SER A 98 11.08 -5.59 8.28
C SER A 98 10.31 -4.32 8.65
N MET A 99 8.99 -4.32 8.42
CA MET A 99 8.11 -3.20 8.80
C MET A 99 7.84 -3.10 10.30
N TYR A 100 7.86 -4.23 11.03
CA TYR A 100 7.53 -4.28 12.45
C TYR A 100 8.64 -4.92 13.28
#